data_AF-A0ABD0Q4L6-F1
#
_entry.id   AF-A0ABD0Q4L6-F1
#
_cell.length_a   1.000
_cell.length_b   1.000
_cell.length_c   1.000
_cell.angle_alpha   90.00
_cell.angle_beta   90.00
_cell.angle_gamma   90.00
#
_symmetry.space_group_name_H-M   'P 1'
#
loop_
_entity.id
_entity.type
_entity.pdbx_description
1 polymer ?
#
loop_
_entity_poly.entity_id
_entity_poly.type
_entity_poly.pdbx_seq_one_letter_code
_entity_poly.pdbx_strand_id
1 'polypeptide(L)' 'VFELTVSFPLETELTLYVFDHDLVGSDDLIGETRVDLENRFFSRHRAGCGIALHYDKWVMGLACDDD' A
#
# COMPACT_ATOMS: atom_id res chain seq x y z
N VAL A 1 13.53 6.01 3.95
CA VAL A 1 13.61 4.57 3.59
C VAL A 1 13.45 3.79 4.88
N PHE A 2 12.57 2.80 4.88
CA PHE A 2 12.31 1.91 6.01
C PHE A 2 12.73 0.50 5.63
N GLU A 3 13.32 -0.25 6.55
CA GLU A 3 13.86 -1.58 6.30
C GLU A 3 13.41 -2.55 7.39
N LEU A 4 13.02 -3.76 6.98
CA LEU A 4 12.63 -4.86 7.85
C LEU A 4 13.44 -6.09 7.45
N THR A 5 13.92 -6.83 8.45
CA THR A 5 14.56 -8.13 8.24
C THR A 5 13.56 -9.22 8.57
N VAL A 6 13.36 -10.17 7.66
CA VAL A 6 12.44 -11.30 7.83
C VAL A 6 13.12 -12.63 7.53
N SER A 7 12.58 -13.73 8.05
CA SER A 7 13.10 -15.08 7.85
C SER A 7 12.03 -16.06 7.37
N PHE A 8 12.28 -16.74 6.26
CA PHE A 8 11.42 -17.81 5.76
C PHE A 8 11.78 -19.18 6.38
N PRO A 9 10.79 -20.05 6.65
CA PRO A 9 9.35 -19.92 6.35
C PRO A 9 8.52 -19.32 7.50
N LEU A 10 9.15 -18.70 8.50
CA LEU A 10 8.44 -18.25 9.70
C LEU A 10 7.53 -17.04 9.43
N GLU A 11 8.00 -16.10 8.61
CA GLU A 11 7.32 -14.85 8.30
C GLU A 11 6.99 -14.79 6.81
N THR A 12 5.71 -14.96 6.47
CA THR A 12 5.27 -15.12 5.08
C THR A 12 4.41 -13.97 4.56
N GLU A 13 3.87 -13.13 5.43
CA GLU A 13 2.95 -12.05 5.09
C GLU A 13 3.40 -10.71 5.72
N LEU A 14 3.38 -9.64 4.93
CA LEU A 14 3.53 -8.25 5.39
C LEU A 14 2.18 -7.54 5.25
N THR A 15 1.64 -7.04 6.35
CA THR A 15 0.43 -6.22 6.35
C THR A 15 0.80 -4.74 6.43
N LEU A 16 0.28 -3.95 5.51
CA LEU A 16 0.43 -2.50 5.48
C LEU A 16 -0.92 -1.85 5.76
N TYR A 17 -0.93 -0.93 6.71
CA TYR A 17 -2.08 -0.09 7.04
C TYR A 17 -1.76 1.34 6.62
N VAL A 18 -2.74 2.02 6.04
CA VAL A 18 -2.66 3.44 5.67
C VAL A 18 -3.74 4.16 6.45
N PHE A 19 -3.33 5.15 7.24
CA PHE A 19 -4.21 6.02 8.02
C PHE A 19 -4.14 7.44 7.49
N ASP A 20 -5.21 8.21 7.63
CA ASP A 20 -5.11 9.67 7.55
C ASP A 20 -4.58 10.22 8.88
N HIS A 21 -3.89 11.35 8.81
CA HIS A 21 -3.27 11.92 10.00
C HIS A 21 -4.07 13.13 10.47
N ASP A 22 -4.62 13.03 11.67
CA ASP A 22 -5.38 14.08 12.31
C ASP A 22 -4.52 14.91 13.29
N LEU A 23 -4.65 16.23 13.23
CA LEU A 23 -4.00 17.12 14.19
C LEU A 23 -4.62 17.02 15.60
N VAL A 24 -5.92 16.71 15.67
CA VAL A 24 -6.68 16.56 16.90
C VAL A 24 -7.73 15.49 16.66
N GLY A 25 -7.70 14.42 17.46
CA GLY A 25 -8.58 13.27 17.25
C GLY A 25 -7.77 11.97 17.16
N SER A 26 -8.35 10.96 16.52
CA SER A 26 -7.69 9.69 16.24
C SER A 26 -7.63 9.48 14.74
N ASP A 27 -6.44 9.18 14.23
CA ASP A 27 -6.20 8.79 12.84
C ASP A 27 -7.16 7.67 12.39
N ASP A 28 -7.85 7.87 11.27
CA ASP A 28 -8.81 6.93 10.69
C ASP A 28 -8.13 6.02 9.65
N LEU A 29 -8.52 4.75 9.61
CA LEU A 29 -7.99 3.80 8.64
C LEU A 29 -8.54 4.10 7.24
N ILE A 30 -7.67 4.52 6.31
CA ILE A 30 -8.00 4.64 4.88
C ILE A 30 -8.10 3.25 4.25
N GLY A 31 -7.15 2.37 4.57
CA GLY A 31 -7.15 1.01 4.02
C GLY A 31 -5.98 0.13 4.45
N GLU A 32 -6.10 -1.14 4.11
CA GLU A 32 -5.14 -2.21 4.39
C GLU A 32 -4.76 -2.93 3.09
N THR A 33 -3.51 -3.37 2.99
CA THR A 33 -3.12 -4.38 2.01
C THR A 33 -2.21 -5.43 2.64
N ARG A 34 -2.33 -6.66 2.17
CA ARG A 34 -1.52 -7.80 2.60
C ARG A 34 -0.65 -8.27 1.46
N VAL A 35 0.62 -8.47 1.79
CA VAL A 35 1.67 -8.83 0.86
C VAL A 35 2.22 -10.18 1.23
N ASP A 36 2.00 -11.16 0.36
CA ASP A 36 2.69 -12.45 0.44
C ASP A 36 4.18 -12.26 0.05
N LEU A 37 5.05 -12.41 1.04
CA LEU A 37 6.49 -12.25 0.91
C LEU A 37 7.15 -13.46 0.26
N GLU A 38 6.67 -14.67 0.53
CA GLU A 38 7.22 -15.90 -0.05
C GLU A 38 6.96 -15.96 -1.55
N ASN A 39 5.72 -15.69 -1.96
CA ASN A 39 5.33 -15.67 -3.36
C ASN A 39 6.08 -14.56 -4.12
N ARG A 40 6.32 -13.40 -3.49
CA ARG A 40 7.17 -12.35 -4.10
C ARG A 40 8.64 -12.75 -4.16
N PHE A 41 9.18 -13.48 -3.19
CA PHE A 41 10.56 -13.90 -3.21
C PHE A 41 10.83 -15.03 -4.22
N PHE A 42 9.95 -16.04 -4.28
CA PHE A 42 10.12 -17.22 -5.11
C PHE A 42 9.54 -17.08 -6.53
N SER A 43 8.67 -16.11 -6.80
CA SER A 43 8.17 -15.88 -8.16
C SER A 43 9.21 -15.19 -9.05
N ARG A 44 9.15 -15.47 -10.36
CA ARG A 44 9.94 -14.75 -11.39
C ARG A 44 9.57 -13.27 -11.52
N HIS A 45 8.40 -12.93 -11.01
CA HIS A 45 7.75 -11.63 -11.07
C HIS A 45 8.23 -10.66 -9.98
N ARG A 46 8.82 -11.19 -8.90
CA ARG A 46 9.41 -10.43 -7.78
C ARG A 46 8.42 -9.39 -7.21
N ALA A 47 8.95 -8.33 -6.60
CA ALA A 47 8.18 -7.24 -6.02
C ALA A 47 7.45 -6.34 -7.04
N GLY A 48 7.65 -6.54 -8.36
CA GLY A 48 7.09 -5.66 -9.38
C GLY A 48 5.64 -5.96 -9.77
N CYS A 49 5.13 -7.16 -9.44
CA CYS A 49 3.78 -7.53 -9.83
C CYS A 49 2.69 -6.90 -8.96
N GLY A 50 1.61 -6.45 -9.63
CA GLY A 50 0.48 -5.78 -9.00
C GLY A 50 0.67 -4.27 -8.80
N ILE A 51 1.81 -3.71 -9.19
CA ILE A 51 2.03 -2.25 -9.19
C ILE A 51 1.39 -1.66 -10.43
N ALA A 52 0.57 -0.62 -10.26
CA ALA A 52 -0.02 0.09 -11.38
C ALA A 52 1.06 0.83 -12.17
N LEU A 53 1.00 0.76 -13.51
CA LEU A 53 1.90 1.53 -14.38
C LEU A 53 1.62 3.04 -14.32
N HIS A 54 0.37 3.40 -14.00
CA HIS A 54 -0.11 4.76 -13.90
C HIS A 54 -1.03 4.89 -12.67
N TYR A 55 -0.90 6.02 -11.99
CA TYR A 55 -1.82 6.43 -10.92
C TYR A 55 -2.47 7.72 -11.36
N ASP A 56 -3.78 7.83 -11.17
CA ASP A 56 -4.49 9.07 -11.43
C ASP A 56 -3.96 10.15 -10.49
N LYS A 57 -3.49 11.24 -11.09
CA LYS A 57 -3.22 12.45 -10.33
C LYS A 57 -4.55 13.15 -10.18
N TRP A 58 -5.04 13.26 -8.95
CA TRP A 58 -6.12 14.18 -8.65
C TRP A 58 -5.69 15.59 -9.05
N VAL A 59 -6.28 16.09 -10.14
CA VAL A 59 -6.17 17.50 -10.52
C VAL A 59 -7.26 18.21 -9.73
N MET A 60 -6.86 18.97 -8.72
CA MET A 60 -7.74 19.89 -8.01
C MET A 60 -8.32 20.89 -9.03
N GLY A 61 -9.56 20.67 -9.48
CA GLY A 61 -10.21 21.61 -10.41
C GLY A 61 -11.44 21.14 -11.20
N LEU A 62 -11.92 19.90 -11.09
CA LEU A 62 -13.07 19.43 -11.90
C LEU A 62 -14.22 18.79 -11.11
N ALA A 63 -14.23 18.88 -9.78
CA ALA A 63 -15.30 18.27 -8.96
C ALA A 63 -16.43 19.25 -8.55
N CYS A 64 -16.48 20.44 -9.15
CA CYS A 64 -17.53 21.43 -8.88
C CYS A 64 -18.21 21.88 -10.17
N ASP A 65 -18.72 20.95 -10.98
CA ASP A 65 -19.69 21.25 -12.05
C ASP A 65 -20.43 19.94 -12.38
N ASP A 66 -21.40 19.57 -11.54
CA ASP A 66 -22.51 18.70 -11.93
C ASP A 66 -23.73 19.16 -11.10
N ASP A 67 -24.68 19.82 -11.79
CA ASP A 67 -26.06 20.10 -11.34
C ASP A 67 -26.85 18.80 -11.08
#